data_AF-A0A9N9MXV9-F1
#
_entry.id   AF-A0A9N9MXV9-F1
#
_cell.length_a   1.000
_cell.length_b   1.000
_cell.length_c   1.000
_cell.angle_alpha   90.00
_cell.angle_beta   90.00
_cell.angle_gamma   90.00
#
_symmetry.space_group_name_H-M   'P 1'
#
loop_
_entity.id
_entity.type
_entity.pdbx_description
1 polymer ?
#
loop_
_entity_poly.entity_id
_entity_poly.type
_entity_poly.pdbx_seq_one_letter_code
_entity_poly.pdbx_strand_id
1 'polypeptide(L)'
;MTLEAIPKDLRGLRACLVCSLIKSFEQFEYEGCDNCDEFLRMKNNKDNIYDCTSSNFDGMISMMSPEDSWVAKWQRINRFCKGVYAISVSGRLPNGIIREMKSRGIAYRPRDTSQR
;
A
#
# COMPACT_ATOMS: atom_id res chain seq x y z
N MET A 1 8.79 -9.00 -13.75
CA MET A 1 8.37 -9.16 -12.35
C MET A 1 9.45 -8.50 -11.52
N THR A 2 9.21 -7.35 -10.92
CA THR A 2 10.22 -6.70 -10.08
C THR A 2 10.22 -7.40 -8.73
N LEU A 3 11.36 -8.00 -8.35
CA LEU A 3 11.54 -8.63 -7.04
C LEU A 3 11.46 -7.61 -5.88
N GLU A 4 11.49 -6.33 -6.22
CA GLU A 4 11.44 -5.16 -5.34
C GLU A 4 10.11 -5.05 -4.56
N ALA A 5 8.99 -5.51 -5.14
CA ALA A 5 7.67 -5.48 -4.50
C ALA A 5 7.44 -6.58 -3.44
N ILE A 6 8.44 -7.43 -3.18
CA ILE A 6 8.37 -8.53 -2.21
C ILE A 6 9.13 -8.12 -0.94
N PRO A 7 8.53 -8.24 0.25
CA PRO A 7 9.23 -8.01 1.52
C PRO A 7 10.51 -8.85 1.63
N LYS A 8 11.64 -8.19 1.93
CA LYS A 8 12.95 -8.87 2.05
C LYS A 8 13.05 -9.73 3.32
N ASP A 9 12.39 -9.31 4.39
CA ASP A 9 12.20 -10.09 5.61
C ASP A 9 10.83 -9.78 6.24
N LEU A 10 10.52 -10.35 7.40
CA LEU A 10 9.23 -10.18 8.08
C LEU A 10 9.24 -9.10 9.18
N ARG A 11 10.35 -8.38 9.38
CA ARG A 11 10.52 -7.43 10.48
C ARG A 11 10.20 -6.02 10.02
N GLY A 12 9.51 -5.27 10.89
CA GLY A 12 9.21 -3.86 10.62
C GLY A 12 8.39 -3.63 9.34
N LEU A 13 7.56 -4.61 8.97
CA LEU A 13 6.69 -4.51 7.81
C LEU A 13 5.64 -3.43 8.00
N ARG A 14 5.30 -2.77 6.90
CA ARG A 14 4.29 -1.72 6.85
C ARG A 14 3.42 -1.93 5.61
N ALA A 15 2.15 -1.57 5.72
CA ALA A 15 1.19 -1.63 4.63
C ALA A 15 0.81 -0.22 4.18
N CYS A 16 0.83 0.04 2.88
CA CYS A 16 0.40 1.33 2.31
C CYS A 16 -1.09 1.58 2.58
N LEU A 17 -1.42 2.76 3.12
CA LEU A 17 -2.79 3.16 3.44
C LEU A 17 -3.69 3.39 2.21
N VAL A 18 -3.12 3.40 1.00
CA VAL A 18 -3.86 3.61 -0.26
C VAL A 18 -4.07 2.32 -1.03
N CYS A 19 -3.05 1.47 -1.15
CA CYS A 19 -3.10 0.27 -2.01
C CYS A 19 -2.92 -1.05 -1.27
N SER A 20 -2.69 -1.02 0.05
CA SER A 20 -2.39 -2.16 0.93
C SER A 20 -1.11 -2.96 0.62
N LEU A 21 -0.24 -2.48 -0.28
CA LEU A 21 1.06 -3.11 -0.54
C LEU A 21 1.91 -3.15 0.74
N ILE A 22 2.49 -4.31 1.04
CA ILE A 22 3.34 -4.57 2.19
C ILE A 22 4.80 -4.60 1.72
N LYS A 23 5.64 -3.78 2.35
CA LYS A 23 7.11 -3.83 2.23
C LYS A 23 7.75 -3.48 3.59
N SER A 24 9.06 -3.67 3.70
CA SER A 24 9.79 -3.11 4.85
C SER A 24 9.83 -1.58 4.78
N PHE A 25 10.10 -0.92 5.91
CA PHE A 25 10.32 0.52 5.94
C PHE A 25 11.42 0.95 4.96
N GLU A 26 12.55 0.23 4.95
CA GLU A 26 13.69 0.50 4.07
C GLU A 26 13.35 0.37 2.58
N GLN A 27 12.50 -0.59 2.22
CA GLN A 27 12.03 -0.74 0.83
C GLN A 27 11.14 0.44 0.42
N PHE A 28 10.27 0.94 1.30
CA PHE A 28 9.53 2.18 1.01
C PHE A 28 10.45 3.39 0.92
N GLU A 29 11.51 3.45 1.74
CA GLU A 29 12.48 4.56 1.68
C GLU A 29 13.26 4.56 0.38
N TYR A 30 13.73 3.40 -0.07
CA TYR A 30 14.58 3.29 -1.26
C TYR A 30 13.78 3.38 -2.58
N GLU A 31 12.60 2.77 -2.63
CA GLU A 31 11.84 2.56 -3.87
C GLU A 31 10.52 3.33 -3.91
N GLY A 32 10.04 3.81 -2.75
CA GLY A 32 8.66 4.28 -2.62
C GLY A 32 7.65 3.14 -2.67
N CYS A 33 6.38 3.45 -2.87
CA CYS A 33 5.36 2.43 -3.15
C CYS A 33 5.17 2.23 -4.65
N ASP A 34 5.32 0.99 -5.10
CA ASP A 34 5.22 0.57 -6.50
C ASP A 34 3.91 0.99 -7.19
N ASN A 35 2.84 1.21 -6.42
CA ASN A 35 1.53 1.61 -6.93
C ASN A 35 1.19 3.10 -6.76
N CYS A 36 1.82 3.78 -5.80
CA CYS A 36 1.32 5.04 -5.28
C CYS A 36 2.38 6.15 -5.18
N ASP A 37 3.66 5.85 -5.41
CA ASP A 37 4.73 6.82 -5.13
C ASP A 37 4.64 8.10 -5.99
N GLU A 38 4.03 8.00 -7.19
CA GLU A 38 3.76 9.14 -8.07
C GLU A 38 3.00 10.30 -7.36
N PHE A 39 2.24 9.99 -6.31
CA PHE A 39 1.51 10.98 -5.53
C PHE A 39 1.80 10.96 -4.02
N LEU A 40 2.26 9.83 -3.47
CA LEU A 40 2.63 9.77 -2.04
C LEU A 40 4.07 10.23 -1.77
N ARG A 41 4.96 10.21 -2.77
CA ARG A 41 6.35 10.70 -2.68
C ARG A 41 7.08 10.20 -1.42
N MET A 42 7.08 8.90 -1.20
CA MET A 42 7.68 8.25 -0.03
C MET A 42 9.18 8.01 -0.20
N LYS A 43 9.64 7.89 -1.44
CA LYS A 43 11.07 7.70 -1.73
C LYS A 43 11.92 8.82 -1.13
N ASN A 44 12.94 8.44 -0.35
CA ASN A 44 13.82 9.31 0.43
C ASN A 44 13.09 10.28 1.40
N ASN A 45 11.83 10.00 1.76
CA ASN A 45 11.04 10.84 2.65
C ASN A 45 10.40 10.00 3.76
N LYS A 46 11.12 9.86 4.88
CA LYS A 46 10.72 9.05 6.03
C LYS A 46 9.41 9.49 6.66
N ASP A 47 9.16 10.80 6.73
CA ASP A 47 7.94 11.35 7.30
C ASP A 47 6.72 10.93 6.48
N ASN A 48 6.82 11.01 5.15
CA ASN A 48 5.76 10.51 4.27
C ASN A 48 5.55 9.00 4.41
N ILE A 49 6.59 8.20 4.66
CA ILE A 49 6.43 6.76 4.90
C ILE A 49 5.61 6.53 6.17
N TYR A 50 5.92 7.22 7.28
CA TYR A 50 5.16 7.10 8.51
C TYR A 50 3.70 7.55 8.34
N ASP A 51 3.46 8.63 7.60
CA ASP A 51 2.12 9.18 7.34
C ASP A 51 1.29 8.32 6.37
N CYS A 52 1.95 7.64 5.42
CA CYS A 52 1.29 6.94 4.32
C CYS A 52 1.24 5.42 4.48
N THR A 53 1.86 4.87 5.52
CA THR A 53 1.90 3.43 5.78
C THR A 53 1.63 3.11 7.25
N SER A 54 1.08 1.94 7.52
CA SER A 54 0.79 1.46 8.87
C SER A 54 1.53 0.17 9.16
N SER A 55 2.12 0.05 10.35
CA SER A 55 2.64 -1.21 10.87
C SER A 55 1.53 -2.11 11.45
N ASN A 56 0.29 -1.62 11.54
CA ASN A 56 -0.85 -2.38 12.02
C ASN A 56 -1.74 -2.79 10.85
N PHE A 57 -1.60 -4.04 10.41
CA PHE A 57 -2.37 -4.62 9.31
C PHE A 57 -2.63 -6.10 9.59
N ASP A 58 -3.70 -6.63 9.00
CA ASP A 58 -4.13 -8.01 9.18
C ASP A 58 -4.00 -8.80 7.88
N GLY A 59 -3.46 -10.02 7.99
CA GLY A 59 -3.32 -10.96 6.90
C GLY A 59 -2.38 -10.51 5.78
N MET A 60 -1.96 -11.47 4.95
CA MET A 60 -1.11 -11.20 3.78
C MET A 60 -1.64 -11.98 2.58
N ILE A 61 -1.54 -11.35 1.41
CA ILE A 61 -1.95 -11.90 0.12
C ILE A 61 -0.77 -11.75 -0.83
N SER A 62 -0.18 -12.88 -1.24
CA SER A 62 0.83 -12.91 -2.30
C SER A 62 0.13 -12.86 -3.66
N MET A 63 -0.03 -11.67 -4.23
CA MET A 63 -0.77 -11.46 -5.46
C MET A 63 0.13 -11.64 -6.70
N MET A 64 -0.10 -12.73 -7.43
CA MET A 64 0.71 -13.11 -8.61
C MET A 64 0.05 -12.75 -9.95
N SER A 65 -1.28 -12.76 -10.01
CA SER A 65 -2.07 -12.45 -11.20
C SER A 65 -3.26 -11.55 -10.82
N PRO A 66 -3.03 -10.25 -10.54
CA PRO A 66 -4.07 -9.31 -10.11
C PRO A 66 -5.28 -9.25 -11.06
N GLU A 67 -5.03 -9.29 -12.36
CA GLU A 67 -6.03 -9.17 -13.42
C GLU A 67 -6.97 -10.39 -13.50
N ASP A 68 -6.49 -11.56 -13.08
CA ASP A 68 -7.18 -12.85 -13.16
C ASP A 68 -7.35 -13.50 -11.78
N SER A 69 -7.72 -12.69 -10.78
CA SER A 69 -7.92 -13.15 -9.42
C SER A 69 -9.20 -12.60 -8.81
N TRP A 70 -10.08 -13.50 -8.36
CA TRP A 70 -11.25 -13.12 -7.59
C TRP A 70 -10.86 -12.40 -6.29
N VAL A 71 -9.82 -12.88 -5.60
CA VAL A 71 -9.27 -12.24 -4.39
C VAL A 71 -8.85 -10.80 -4.69
N ALA A 72 -8.18 -10.58 -5.82
CA ALA A 72 -7.75 -9.23 -6.22
C ALA A 72 -8.94 -8.29 -6.48
N LYS A 73 -10.00 -8.80 -7.13
CA LYS A 73 -11.25 -8.04 -7.36
C LYS A 73 -11.92 -7.69 -6.03
N TRP A 74 -12.06 -8.67 -5.13
CA TRP A 74 -12.65 -8.46 -3.79
C TRP A 74 -11.87 -7.41 -2.99
N GLN A 75 -10.54 -7.51 -3.01
CA GLN A 75 -9.63 -6.59 -2.31
C GLN A 75 -9.39 -5.25 -3.01
N ARG A 76 -9.95 -5.06 -4.22
CA ARG A 76 -9.74 -3.88 -5.06
C ARG A 76 -8.25 -3.59 -5.29
N ILE A 77 -7.50 -4.64 -5.59
CA ILE A 77 -6.07 -4.62 -5.95
C ILE A 77 -5.82 -5.22 -7.34
N ASN A 78 -6.87 -5.51 -8.12
CA ASN A 78 -6.80 -6.14 -9.44
C ASN A 78 -6.17 -5.27 -10.55
N ARG A 79 -5.78 -4.04 -10.24
CA ARG A 79 -5.07 -3.11 -11.15
C ARG A 79 -3.67 -2.73 -10.63
N PHE A 80 -3.26 -3.29 -9.50
CA PHE A 80 -1.98 -3.00 -8.89
C PHE A 80 -0.92 -4.00 -9.32
N CYS A 81 0.35 -3.69 -9.03
CA CYS A 81 1.46 -4.55 -9.36
C CYS A 81 1.37 -5.90 -8.63
N LYS A 82 2.12 -6.89 -9.14
CA LYS A 82 2.34 -8.16 -8.43
C LYS A 82 3.15 -7.87 -7.17
N GLY A 83 2.77 -8.46 -6.04
CA GLY A 83 3.41 -8.15 -4.75
C GLY A 83 2.63 -8.73 -3.57
N VAL A 84 3.05 -8.39 -2.35
CA VAL A 84 2.39 -8.82 -1.12
C VAL A 84 1.48 -7.70 -0.60
N TYR A 85 0.22 -8.01 -0.33
CA TYR A 85 -0.79 -7.04 0.10
C TYR A 85 -1.46 -7.45 1.41
N ALA A 86 -1.84 -6.48 2.24
CA ALA A 86 -2.62 -6.74 3.45
C ALA A 86 -4.10 -7.01 3.12
N ILE A 87 -4.77 -7.82 3.94
CA ILE A 87 -6.23 -8.01 3.88
C ILE A 87 -6.94 -6.77 4.42
N SER A 88 -6.47 -6.24 5.55
CA SER A 88 -6.95 -5.01 6.19
C SER A 88 -5.77 -4.17 6.64
N VAL A 89 -5.87 -2.84 6.54
CA VAL A 89 -4.84 -1.91 7.05
C VAL A 89 -5.49 -0.93 8.00
N SER A 90 -5.08 -0.97 9.28
CA SER A 90 -5.54 -0.02 10.28
C SER A 90 -4.88 1.34 10.07
N GLY A 91 -5.68 2.40 10.13
CA GLY A 91 -5.20 3.78 10.00
C GLY A 91 -5.84 4.51 8.82
N ARG A 92 -5.52 5.81 8.71
CA ARG A 92 -6.08 6.69 7.68
C ARG A 92 -5.02 7.68 7.23
N LEU A 93 -5.01 7.99 5.93
CA LEU A 93 -4.15 9.04 5.41
C LEU A 93 -4.46 10.40 6.06
N PRO A 94 -3.45 11.26 6.26
CA PRO A 94 -3.65 12.65 6.64
C PRO A 94 -4.58 13.39 5.67
N ASN A 95 -5.41 14.27 6.21
CA ASN A 95 -6.40 15.03 5.42
C ASN A 95 -5.76 15.89 4.31
N GLY A 96 -4.53 16.39 4.52
CA GLY A 96 -3.79 17.13 3.51
C GLY A 96 -3.52 16.29 2.25
N ILE A 97 -2.99 15.07 2.45
CA ILE A 97 -2.71 14.13 1.37
C ILE A 97 -4.00 13.70 0.66
N ILE A 98 -5.09 13.46 1.41
CA ILE A 98 -6.40 13.13 0.82
C ILE A 98 -6.91 14.26 -0.08
N ARG A 99 -6.73 15.52 0.32
CA ARG A 99 -7.14 16.69 -0.49
C ARG A 99 -6.30 16.80 -1.76
N GLU A 100 -4.99 16.56 -1.69
CA GLU A 100 -4.11 16.55 -2.86
C GLU A 100 -4.45 15.40 -3.83
N MET A 101 -4.71 14.20 -3.31
CA MET A 101 -5.19 13.08 -4.14
C MET A 101 -6.48 13.46 -4.87
N LYS A 102 -7.42 14.09 -4.16
CA LYS A 102 -8.69 14.52 -4.75
C LYS A 102 -8.51 15.59 -5.83
N SER A 103 -7.60 16.56 -5.66
CA SER A 103 -7.32 17.58 -6.69
C SER A 103 -6.70 16.98 -7.96
N ARG A 104 -6.02 15.82 -7.84
CA ARG A 104 -5.52 15.02 -8.96
C ARG A 104 -6.53 14.00 -9.51
N GLY A 105 -7.78 14.01 -9.03
CA GLY A 105 -8.82 13.08 -9.47
C GLY A 105 -8.72 11.66 -8.88
N ILE A 106 -7.86 11.46 -7.87
CA ILE A 106 -7.64 10.16 -7.22
C ILE A 106 -8.54 10.07 -5.98
N ALA A 107 -9.50 9.14 -5.99
CA ALA A 107 -10.39 8.93 -4.85
C ALA A 107 -9.70 8.09 -3.76
N TYR A 108 -9.59 8.65 -2.55
CA TYR A 108 -9.13 7.89 -1.39
C TYR A 108 -10.26 7.00 -0.84
N ARG A 109 -9.94 5.72 -0.61
CA ARG A 109 -10.82 4.76 0.08
C ARG A 109 -10.00 4.07 1.18
N PRO A 110 -10.42 4.14 2.45
CA PRO A 110 -9.75 3.43 3.53
C PRO A 110 -9.58 1.93 3.22
N ARG A 111 -8.46 1.37 3.69
CA ARG A 111 -8.11 -0.06 3.54
C ARG A 111 -8.38 -0.87 4.81
N ASP A 112 -8.96 -0.24 5.82
CA ASP A 112 -9.49 -0.95 6.98
C ASP A 112 -10.78 -1.67 6.59
N THR A 113 -10.77 -2.99 6.69
CA THR A 113 -11.93 -3.86 6.45
C THR A 113 -12.38 -4.61 7.70
N SER A 114 -11.89 -4.23 8.89
CA SER A 114 -12.21 -4.91 10.16
C SER A 114 -13.70 -4.90 10.51
N GLN A 115 -14.47 -3.97 9.96
CA GLN A 115 -15.92 -3.84 10.19
C GLN A 115 -16.79 -4.39 9.03
N ARG A 116 -16.21 -5.16 8.11
CA ARG A 116 -16.96 -5.80 7.03
C ARG A 116 -17.39 -7.23 7.35
#